data_AF-A0A2E0PSH6-F1
#
_entry.id   AF-A0A2E0PSH6-F1
#
_cell.length_a   1.000
_cell.length_b   1.000
_cell.length_c   1.000
_cell.angle_alpha   90.00
_cell.angle_beta   90.00
_cell.angle_gamma   90.00
#
_symmetry.space_group_name_H-M   'P 1'
#
loop_
_entity.id
_entity.type
_entity.pdbx_description
1 polymer ?
#
loop_
_entity_poly.entity_id
_entity_poly.type
_entity_poly.pdbx_seq_one_letter_code
_entity_poly.pdbx_strand_id
1 'polypeptide(L)'
;MKIKYLFLSLWIMLCCENQQGLLIPVSVIQFKDFIEATGYKTDAEKFGWSIVQTNVFDYMVVDDATWFKPDGKNFAEGNFPVTQVSYNDAIEYCKWAKLSLPSYEQYWELAEKDGRIIASEEKLPISPISEVNIIGNVWDITSTLISDEVRLAGGSIFCSAKLCDGTNKDRELFVDRQTGNINIGFSVIVK
;
A
#
# COMPACT_ATOMS: atom_id res chain seq x y z
N MET A 1 -17.65 50.31 -6.67
CA MET A 1 -16.32 49.67 -6.73
C MET A 1 -16.50 48.17 -6.78
N LYS A 2 -16.27 47.56 -7.95
CA LYS A 2 -16.28 46.10 -8.16
C LYS A 2 -14.82 45.66 -8.17
N ILE A 3 -14.37 44.94 -7.14
CA ILE A 3 -13.05 44.29 -7.15
C ILE A 3 -13.29 42.84 -7.54
N LYS A 4 -12.86 42.49 -8.75
CA LYS A 4 -12.88 41.14 -9.30
C LYS A 4 -11.82 40.31 -8.56
N TYR A 5 -12.23 39.27 -7.85
CA TYR A 5 -11.34 38.19 -7.42
C TYR A 5 -11.08 37.28 -8.61
N LEU A 6 -10.02 37.58 -9.35
CA LEU A 6 -9.44 36.70 -10.35
C LEU A 6 -7.95 36.65 -10.03
N PHE A 7 -7.50 35.68 -9.23
CA PHE A 7 -6.11 35.20 -9.13
C PHE A 7 -6.02 34.18 -7.97
N LEU A 8 -6.52 32.97 -8.19
CA LEU A 8 -6.14 31.81 -7.37
C LEU A 8 -6.28 30.52 -8.19
N SER A 9 -5.64 30.47 -9.35
CA SER A 9 -5.64 29.27 -10.19
C SER A 9 -4.27 28.95 -10.80
N LEU A 10 -3.18 29.51 -10.28
CA LEU A 10 -1.86 29.43 -10.93
C LEU A 10 -0.73 28.92 -10.02
N TRP A 11 -1.06 28.19 -8.94
CA TRP A 11 -0.05 27.65 -8.01
C TRP A 11 -0.18 26.14 -7.73
N ILE A 12 -1.12 25.44 -8.39
CA ILE A 12 -1.29 23.97 -8.25
C ILE A 12 -0.71 23.19 -9.46
N MET A 13 -0.28 23.87 -10.53
CA MET A 13 0.19 23.18 -11.75
C MET A 13 1.71 22.90 -11.82
N LEU A 14 2.54 23.34 -10.87
CA LEU A 14 4.00 23.26 -11.01
C LEU A 14 4.68 22.02 -10.39
N CYS A 15 3.93 21.12 -9.74
CA CYS A 15 4.50 19.88 -9.18
C CYS A 15 4.11 18.60 -9.95
N CYS A 16 3.22 18.68 -10.95
CA CYS A 16 2.70 17.51 -11.66
C CYS A 16 3.42 17.17 -12.97
N GLU A 17 4.41 17.94 -13.41
CA GLU A 17 4.92 17.82 -14.79
C GLU A 17 5.85 16.64 -15.08
N ASN A 18 6.13 15.72 -14.15
CA ASN A 18 6.95 14.53 -14.46
C ASN A 18 6.81 13.34 -13.48
N GLN A 19 5.60 13.04 -13.01
CA GLN A 19 5.37 11.86 -12.14
C GLN A 19 4.86 10.62 -12.90
N GLN A 20 4.68 10.73 -14.22
CA GLN A 20 4.16 9.64 -15.05
C GLN A 20 5.09 8.43 -15.04
N GLY A 21 4.53 7.24 -14.81
CA GLY A 21 5.30 5.99 -14.73
C GLY A 21 6.10 5.81 -13.43
N LEU A 22 5.78 6.55 -12.36
CA LEU A 22 6.28 6.27 -11.02
C LEU A 22 5.38 5.27 -10.29
N LEU A 23 6.01 4.42 -9.49
CA LEU A 23 5.36 3.55 -8.53
C LEU A 23 5.33 4.27 -7.18
N ILE A 24 4.14 4.46 -6.61
CA ILE A 24 3.95 5.23 -5.37
C ILE A 24 3.17 4.37 -4.36
N PRO A 25 3.73 4.08 -3.18
CA PRO A 25 2.99 3.45 -2.08
C PRO A 25 1.83 4.34 -1.63
N VAL A 26 0.66 3.76 -1.42
CA VAL A 26 -0.49 4.50 -0.89
C VAL A 26 -0.33 4.66 0.62
N SER A 27 -0.40 5.90 1.07
CA SER A 27 -0.34 6.24 2.50
C SER A 27 -1.71 6.20 3.16
N VAL A 28 -1.73 6.10 4.49
CA VAL A 28 -2.95 6.16 5.30
C VAL A 28 -3.75 7.43 5.03
N ILE A 29 -3.10 8.59 4.85
CA ILE A 29 -3.82 9.85 4.58
C ILE A 29 -4.48 9.86 3.20
N GLN A 30 -3.82 9.32 2.17
CA GLN A 30 -4.40 9.22 0.83
C GLN A 30 -5.57 8.22 0.80
N PHE A 31 -5.43 7.09 1.50
CA PHE A 31 -6.50 6.12 1.62
C PHE A 31 -7.68 6.68 2.41
N LYS A 32 -7.41 7.48 3.44
CA LYS A 32 -8.44 8.20 4.19
C LYS A 32 -9.25 9.14 3.28
N ASP A 33 -8.60 9.90 2.40
CA ASP A 33 -9.30 10.76 1.43
C ASP A 33 -10.28 9.97 0.55
N PHE A 34 -9.88 8.76 0.13
CA PHE A 34 -10.75 7.83 -0.59
C PHE A 34 -11.96 7.40 0.25
N ILE A 35 -11.74 6.96 1.49
CA ILE A 35 -12.81 6.50 2.39
C ILE A 35 -13.79 7.64 2.68
N GLU A 36 -13.31 8.85 2.98
CA GLU A 36 -14.14 10.01 3.26
C GLU A 36 -14.94 10.47 2.03
N ALA A 37 -14.35 10.41 0.83
CA ALA A 37 -15.02 10.82 -0.40
C ALA A 37 -16.11 9.83 -0.87
N THR A 38 -15.97 8.54 -0.53
CA THR A 38 -16.82 7.48 -1.09
C THR A 38 -17.74 6.81 -0.07
N GLY A 39 -17.42 6.92 1.22
CA GLY A 39 -18.05 6.11 2.28
C GLY A 39 -17.76 4.62 2.14
N TYR A 40 -16.71 4.24 1.42
CA TYR A 40 -16.31 2.85 1.22
C TYR A 40 -15.98 2.19 2.57
N LYS A 41 -16.30 0.90 2.68
CA LYS A 41 -15.89 0.05 3.80
C LYS A 41 -14.96 -1.03 3.29
N THR A 42 -13.80 -1.20 3.92
CA THR A 42 -12.83 -2.22 3.55
C THR A 42 -13.32 -3.63 3.86
N ASP A 43 -12.70 -4.64 3.26
CA ASP A 43 -13.02 -6.03 3.58
C ASP A 43 -12.78 -6.35 5.07
N ALA A 44 -11.66 -5.87 5.65
CA ALA A 44 -11.39 -6.00 7.08
C ALA A 44 -12.50 -5.36 7.96
N GLU A 45 -13.01 -4.18 7.59
CA GLU A 45 -14.12 -3.52 8.29
C GLU A 45 -15.45 -4.28 8.14
N LYS A 46 -15.70 -4.93 7.00
CA LYS A 46 -16.91 -5.76 6.78
C LYS A 46 -16.84 -7.04 7.60
N PHE A 47 -15.67 -7.65 7.71
CA PHE A 47 -15.46 -8.85 8.52
C PHE A 47 -15.44 -8.56 10.02
N GLY A 48 -14.98 -7.36 10.41
CA GLY A 48 -14.81 -6.97 11.82
C GLY A 48 -13.53 -7.50 12.46
N TRP A 49 -12.64 -8.10 11.67
CA TRP A 49 -11.35 -8.63 12.10
C TRP A 49 -10.36 -8.64 10.92
N SER A 50 -9.08 -8.73 11.23
CA SER A 50 -8.04 -8.96 10.22
C SER A 50 -6.83 -9.71 10.83
N ILE A 51 -5.85 -10.04 9.99
CA ILE A 51 -4.63 -10.75 10.40
C ILE A 51 -3.59 -9.74 10.89
N VAL A 52 -3.01 -9.99 12.06
CA VAL A 52 -1.87 -9.23 12.60
C VAL A 52 -0.70 -10.18 12.73
N GLN A 53 0.24 -10.06 11.81
CA GLN A 53 1.51 -10.77 11.87
C GLN A 53 2.48 -10.08 12.85
N THR A 54 3.16 -10.87 13.69
CA THR A 54 4.12 -10.34 14.69
C THR A 54 5.57 -10.66 14.35
N ASN A 55 5.81 -11.72 13.59
CA ASN A 55 7.09 -12.08 13.01
C ASN A 55 6.85 -13.01 11.80
N VAL A 56 7.92 -13.51 11.18
CA VAL A 56 7.84 -14.39 10.00
C VAL A 56 7.06 -15.71 10.19
N PHE A 57 6.94 -16.21 11.42
CA PHE A 57 6.28 -17.48 11.76
C PHE A 57 4.91 -17.31 12.42
N ASP A 58 4.71 -16.20 13.15
CA ASP A 58 3.57 -16.02 14.03
C ASP A 58 2.63 -14.91 13.53
N TYR A 59 1.33 -15.23 13.55
CA TYR A 59 0.24 -14.31 13.28
C TYR A 59 -0.95 -14.59 14.19
N MET A 60 -1.80 -13.58 14.34
CA MET A 60 -3.05 -13.67 15.10
C MET A 60 -4.20 -13.11 14.28
N VAL A 61 -5.41 -13.62 14.52
CA VAL A 61 -6.66 -12.98 14.11
C VAL A 61 -7.01 -11.96 15.19
N VAL A 62 -7.19 -10.71 14.81
CA VAL A 62 -7.46 -9.61 15.75
C VAL A 62 -8.74 -8.91 15.34
N ASP A 63 -9.70 -8.86 16.26
CA ASP A 63 -10.92 -8.10 16.12
C ASP A 63 -10.62 -6.60 15.99
N ASP A 64 -11.43 -5.89 15.20
CA ASP A 64 -11.31 -4.46 14.92
C ASP A 64 -9.97 -4.02 14.27
N ALA A 65 -9.12 -4.97 13.85
CA ALA A 65 -7.93 -4.68 13.06
C ALA A 65 -8.34 -4.20 11.66
N THR A 66 -8.04 -2.94 11.36
CA THR A 66 -8.46 -2.25 10.13
C THR A 66 -7.34 -1.35 9.63
N TRP A 67 -7.49 -0.75 8.45
CA TRP A 67 -6.51 0.19 7.89
C TRP A 67 -6.24 1.39 8.81
N PHE A 68 -7.23 1.82 9.60
CA PHE A 68 -7.10 2.94 10.51
C PHE A 68 -6.62 2.52 11.91
N LYS A 69 -6.83 1.25 12.30
CA LYS A 69 -6.25 0.62 13.49
C LYS A 69 -5.58 -0.71 13.14
N PRO A 70 -4.35 -0.72 12.60
CA PRO A 70 -3.76 -1.92 12.01
C PRO A 70 -3.56 -3.08 12.97
N ASP A 71 -3.42 -2.80 14.27
CA ASP A 71 -3.29 -3.77 15.35
C ASP A 71 -4.58 -3.94 16.18
N GLY A 72 -5.69 -3.37 15.71
CA GLY A 72 -6.99 -3.31 16.40
C GLY A 72 -7.08 -2.28 17.53
N LYS A 73 -5.99 -1.59 17.87
CA LYS A 73 -5.92 -0.72 19.05
C LYS A 73 -5.45 0.70 18.74
N ASN A 74 -4.29 0.82 18.11
CA ASN A 74 -3.58 2.06 17.86
C ASN A 74 -3.91 2.62 16.49
N PHE A 75 -4.12 3.93 16.40
CA PHE A 75 -4.41 4.58 15.13
C PHE A 75 -3.17 4.65 14.24
N ALA A 76 -3.34 4.39 12.95
CA ALA A 76 -2.26 4.54 11.97
C ALA A 76 -1.94 6.02 11.70
N GLU A 77 -0.66 6.32 11.53
CA GLU A 77 -0.18 7.66 11.18
C GLU A 77 -0.28 7.93 9.68
N GLY A 78 -0.58 9.18 9.31
CA GLY A 78 -0.98 9.54 7.95
C GLY A 78 0.07 9.28 6.87
N ASN A 79 1.36 9.41 7.18
CA ASN A 79 2.49 9.25 6.24
C ASN A 79 3.03 7.81 6.15
N PHE A 80 2.44 6.87 6.89
CA PHE A 80 2.79 5.45 6.83
C PHE A 80 2.04 4.76 5.68
N PRO A 81 2.54 3.62 5.16
CA PRO A 81 1.81 2.86 4.17
C PRO A 81 0.46 2.43 4.74
N VAL A 82 -0.58 2.48 3.91
CA VAL A 82 -1.85 1.86 4.30
C VAL A 82 -1.69 0.34 4.32
N THR A 83 -2.17 -0.29 5.38
CA THR A 83 -2.14 -1.76 5.57
C THR A 83 -3.53 -2.27 5.94
N GLN A 84 -3.68 -3.57 6.22
CA GLN A 84 -5.01 -4.18 6.47
C GLN A 84 -6.02 -3.91 5.35
N VAL A 85 -5.52 -3.85 4.12
CA VAL A 85 -6.30 -3.65 2.90
C VAL A 85 -6.18 -4.87 2.01
N SER A 86 -7.28 -5.24 1.38
CA SER A 86 -7.37 -6.36 0.44
C SER A 86 -7.12 -5.92 -1.00
N TYR A 87 -7.01 -6.88 -1.91
CA TYR A 87 -7.00 -6.60 -3.35
C TYR A 87 -8.26 -5.86 -3.80
N ASN A 88 -9.43 -6.23 -3.27
CA ASN A 88 -10.67 -5.56 -3.64
C ASN A 88 -10.66 -4.09 -3.19
N ASP A 89 -10.14 -3.81 -1.99
CA ASP A 89 -10.01 -2.45 -1.47
C ASP A 89 -9.07 -1.62 -2.38
N ALA A 90 -7.93 -2.19 -2.75
CA ALA A 90 -6.95 -1.55 -3.62
C ALA A 90 -7.51 -1.24 -5.03
N ILE A 91 -8.35 -2.13 -5.58
CA ILE A 91 -9.02 -1.91 -6.86
C ILE A 91 -10.05 -0.78 -6.79
N GLU A 92 -10.86 -0.71 -5.74
CA GLU A 92 -11.83 0.37 -5.57
C GLU A 92 -11.13 1.73 -5.36
N TYR A 93 -10.02 1.75 -4.61
CA TYR A 93 -9.15 2.93 -4.52
C TYR A 93 -8.64 3.35 -5.91
N CYS A 94 -8.09 2.40 -6.69
CA CYS A 94 -7.57 2.70 -8.03
C CYS A 94 -8.65 3.27 -8.96
N LYS A 95 -9.89 2.74 -8.90
CA LYS A 95 -11.02 3.25 -9.69
C LYS A 95 -11.36 4.69 -9.33
N TRP A 96 -11.43 5.00 -8.04
CA TRP A 96 -11.69 6.36 -7.55
C TRP A 96 -10.58 7.33 -7.94
N ALA A 97 -9.32 6.95 -7.73
CA ALA A 97 -8.15 7.78 -8.02
C ALA A 97 -7.80 7.87 -9.52
N LYS A 98 -8.45 7.07 -10.38
CA LYS A 98 -8.12 6.89 -11.81
C LYS A 98 -6.69 6.38 -12.06
N LEU A 99 -6.19 5.57 -11.15
CA LEU A 99 -4.86 4.95 -11.20
C LEU A 99 -4.97 3.45 -11.52
N SER A 100 -3.88 2.71 -11.38
CA SER A 100 -3.88 1.24 -11.50
C SER A 100 -2.81 0.61 -10.63
N LEU A 101 -3.09 -0.60 -10.15
CA LEU A 101 -2.07 -1.47 -9.59
C LEU A 101 -1.04 -1.85 -10.69
N PRO A 102 0.24 -2.03 -10.33
CA PRO A 102 1.23 -2.58 -11.23
C PRO A 102 0.98 -4.07 -11.48
N SER A 103 1.34 -4.57 -12.67
CA SER A 103 1.62 -6.00 -12.82
C SER A 103 2.83 -6.38 -11.97
N TYR A 104 3.03 -7.69 -11.71
CA TYR A 104 4.19 -8.14 -10.96
C TYR A 104 5.51 -7.71 -11.61
N GLU A 105 5.60 -7.79 -12.94
CA GLU A 105 6.76 -7.36 -13.72
C GLU A 105 6.95 -5.84 -13.65
N GLN A 106 5.87 -5.08 -13.78
CA GLN A 106 5.92 -3.61 -13.68
C GLN A 106 6.37 -3.16 -12.29
N TYR A 107 5.93 -3.84 -11.23
CA TYR A 107 6.35 -3.52 -9.86
C TYR A 107 7.88 -3.57 -9.76
N TRP A 108 8.50 -4.68 -10.19
CA TRP A 108 9.94 -4.85 -10.09
C TRP A 108 10.71 -3.87 -10.99
N GLU A 109 10.27 -3.65 -12.23
CA GLU A 109 10.91 -2.69 -13.15
C GLU A 109 10.89 -1.25 -12.59
N LEU A 110 9.78 -0.85 -11.96
CA LEU A 110 9.65 0.49 -11.42
C LEU A 110 10.36 0.65 -10.07
N ALA A 111 10.33 -0.37 -9.22
CA ALA A 111 10.98 -0.35 -7.91
C ALA A 111 12.52 -0.31 -8.02
N GLU A 112 13.13 -0.82 -9.10
CA GLU A 112 14.57 -0.70 -9.36
C GLU A 112 15.08 0.76 -9.38
N LYS A 113 14.19 1.72 -9.61
CA LYS A 113 14.52 3.16 -9.63
C LYS A 113 14.60 3.77 -8.22
N ASP A 114 14.17 3.04 -7.20
CA ASP A 114 14.20 3.51 -5.82
C ASP A 114 15.54 3.13 -5.15
N GLY A 115 16.39 4.14 -4.92
CA GLY A 115 17.70 3.97 -4.28
C GLY A 115 17.69 4.08 -2.75
N ARG A 116 16.52 4.17 -2.12
CA ARG A 116 16.40 4.32 -0.65
C ARG A 116 16.69 2.99 0.06
N ILE A 117 16.88 3.08 1.38
CA ILE A 117 17.16 1.92 2.22
C ILE A 117 15.96 0.95 2.24
N ILE A 118 16.23 -0.34 2.03
CA ILE A 118 15.23 -1.41 2.12
C ILE A 118 14.99 -1.75 3.59
N ALA A 119 13.75 -1.63 4.03
CA ALA A 119 13.32 -2.04 5.37
C ALA A 119 12.92 -3.52 5.37
N SER A 120 13.84 -4.41 5.75
CA SER A 120 13.62 -5.86 5.82
C SER A 120 14.41 -6.49 6.96
N GLU A 121 14.20 -7.79 7.20
CA GLU A 121 14.91 -8.58 8.21
C GLU A 121 14.74 -8.03 9.64
N GLU A 122 13.58 -7.45 9.94
CA GLU A 122 13.26 -6.81 11.23
C GLU A 122 14.28 -5.73 11.66
N LYS A 123 15.09 -5.21 10.71
CA LYS A 123 16.11 -4.18 10.99
C LYS A 123 15.51 -2.82 11.29
N LEU A 124 14.32 -2.56 10.73
CA LEU A 124 13.55 -1.34 10.89
C LEU A 124 12.08 -1.71 11.12
N PRO A 125 11.32 -0.92 11.90
CA PRO A 125 9.88 -1.06 11.95
C PRO A 125 9.26 -0.64 10.60
N ILE A 126 7.95 -0.90 10.42
CA ILE A 126 7.20 -0.27 9.33
C ILE A 126 7.44 1.24 9.43
N SER A 127 7.86 1.84 8.32
CA SER A 127 8.37 3.20 8.27
C SER A 127 7.57 4.05 7.27
N PRO A 128 7.59 5.39 7.38
CA PRO A 128 6.92 6.29 6.45
C PRO A 128 7.30 6.04 4.99
N ILE A 129 6.32 6.17 4.08
CA ILE A 129 6.50 5.83 2.65
C ILE A 129 7.55 6.69 1.94
N SER A 130 7.91 7.84 2.52
CA SER A 130 8.94 8.75 2.01
C SER A 130 10.37 8.36 2.44
N GLU A 131 10.53 7.54 3.47
CA GLU A 131 11.83 7.32 4.13
C GLU A 131 12.54 6.05 3.67
N VAL A 132 11.77 5.03 3.28
CA VAL A 132 12.29 3.71 2.92
C VAL A 132 11.90 3.33 1.50
N ASN A 133 12.60 2.33 0.97
CA ASN A 133 12.34 1.77 -0.34
C ASN A 133 10.92 1.17 -0.43
N ILE A 134 10.37 1.13 -1.65
CA ILE A 134 9.14 0.39 -1.95
C ILE A 134 9.35 -1.13 -1.74
N ILE A 135 10.53 -1.66 -2.09
CA ILE A 135 10.92 -3.03 -1.75
C ILE A 135 11.17 -3.13 -0.25
N GLY A 136 10.57 -4.13 0.39
CA GLY A 136 10.52 -4.27 1.84
C GLY A 136 9.40 -3.42 2.42
N ASN A 137 9.54 -2.98 3.68
CA ASN A 137 8.54 -2.27 4.46
C ASN A 137 7.23 -3.10 4.62
N VAL A 138 6.36 -3.08 3.63
CA VAL A 138 5.14 -3.88 3.56
C VAL A 138 5.06 -4.56 2.19
N TRP A 139 4.40 -5.71 2.12
CA TRP A 139 4.10 -6.35 0.85
C TRP A 139 3.19 -5.47 -0.01
N ASP A 140 3.43 -5.49 -1.31
CA ASP A 140 2.59 -4.79 -2.28
C ASP A 140 1.69 -5.74 -3.06
N ILE A 141 0.40 -5.41 -3.08
CA ILE A 141 -0.60 -6.07 -3.91
C ILE A 141 -0.36 -5.71 -5.39
N THR A 142 -0.30 -6.73 -6.25
CA THR A 142 -0.17 -6.57 -7.71
C THR A 142 -1.48 -6.89 -8.45
N SER A 143 -1.62 -6.40 -9.68
CA SER A 143 -2.78 -6.65 -10.52
C SER A 143 -2.87 -8.13 -10.92
N THR A 144 -4.08 -8.71 -10.87
CA THR A 144 -4.36 -10.06 -11.40
C THR A 144 -5.42 -10.02 -12.50
N LEU A 145 -5.27 -10.86 -13.52
CA LEU A 145 -6.15 -10.87 -14.71
C LEU A 145 -7.23 -11.95 -14.64
N ILE A 146 -6.97 -13.11 -14.02
CA ILE A 146 -7.78 -14.33 -14.22
C ILE A 146 -7.91 -15.19 -12.94
N SER A 147 -7.13 -14.94 -11.89
CA SER A 147 -7.10 -15.80 -10.69
C SER A 147 -7.72 -15.11 -9.47
N ASP A 148 -8.31 -15.91 -8.58
CA ASP A 148 -8.64 -15.52 -7.21
C ASP A 148 -7.38 -15.37 -6.33
N GLU A 149 -6.23 -15.81 -6.83
CA GLU A 149 -4.94 -15.60 -6.22
C GLU A 149 -4.30 -14.29 -6.70
N VAL A 150 -3.80 -13.54 -5.73
CA VAL A 150 -3.16 -12.24 -5.90
C VAL A 150 -1.69 -12.39 -5.50
N ARG A 151 -0.80 -12.22 -6.46
CA ARG A 151 0.64 -12.30 -6.20
C ARG A 151 1.10 -11.03 -5.47
N LEU A 152 1.83 -11.21 -4.37
CA LEU A 152 2.43 -10.10 -3.63
C LEU A 152 3.88 -9.88 -4.07
N ALA A 153 4.34 -8.64 -4.04
CA ALA A 153 5.69 -8.25 -4.41
C ALA A 153 6.40 -7.45 -3.30
N GLY A 154 7.73 -7.33 -3.40
CA GLY A 154 8.55 -6.45 -2.55
C GLY A 154 9.01 -7.04 -1.22
N GLY A 155 8.20 -7.89 -0.58
CA GLY A 155 8.47 -8.36 0.78
C GLY A 155 8.05 -7.35 1.84
N SER A 156 8.16 -7.71 3.11
CA SER A 156 7.88 -6.81 4.24
C SER A 156 9.00 -6.82 5.26
N ILE A 157 8.89 -5.99 6.31
CA ILE A 157 9.83 -5.98 7.43
C ILE A 157 10.02 -7.35 8.09
N PHE A 158 9.00 -8.22 8.06
CA PHE A 158 9.07 -9.56 8.65
C PHE A 158 9.82 -10.55 7.76
N CYS A 159 10.16 -10.18 6.52
CA CYS A 159 10.88 -11.08 5.63
C CYS A 159 12.38 -11.12 5.86
N SER A 160 12.91 -12.34 5.77
CA SER A 160 14.35 -12.57 5.70
C SER A 160 14.74 -13.43 4.51
N ALA A 161 15.98 -13.24 4.03
CA ALA A 161 16.55 -13.98 2.91
C ALA A 161 16.53 -15.51 3.09
N LYS A 162 16.42 -15.99 4.34
CA LYS A 162 16.41 -17.43 4.66
C LYS A 162 15.01 -18.04 4.72
N LEU A 163 13.95 -17.22 4.81
CA LEU A 163 12.60 -17.70 5.15
C LEU A 163 11.59 -17.39 4.05
N CYS A 164 11.15 -16.13 3.93
CA CYS A 164 10.24 -15.74 2.84
C CYS A 164 10.95 -15.10 1.65
N ASP A 165 12.21 -14.67 1.79
CA ASP A 165 13.03 -14.05 0.73
C ASP A 165 12.24 -13.05 -0.13
N GLY A 166 11.40 -12.24 0.51
CA GLY A 166 10.39 -11.43 -0.18
C GLY A 166 10.95 -10.32 -1.06
N THR A 167 12.22 -9.95 -0.85
CA THR A 167 12.95 -8.97 -1.66
C THR A 167 13.54 -9.60 -2.94
N ASN A 168 13.36 -10.89 -3.15
CA ASN A 168 13.77 -11.59 -4.37
C ASN A 168 12.60 -11.65 -5.37
N LYS A 169 12.81 -11.12 -6.58
CA LYS A 169 11.79 -11.09 -7.64
C LYS A 169 11.29 -12.46 -8.06
N ASP A 170 12.11 -13.50 -7.94
CA ASP A 170 11.74 -14.86 -8.33
C ASP A 170 10.87 -15.55 -7.26
N ARG A 171 10.67 -14.90 -6.10
CA ARG A 171 9.79 -15.39 -5.05
C ARG A 171 8.33 -15.34 -5.51
N GLU A 172 7.61 -16.40 -5.20
CA GLU A 172 6.16 -16.51 -5.43
C GLU A 172 5.45 -16.63 -4.08
N LEU A 173 4.61 -15.64 -3.81
CA LEU A 173 3.75 -15.60 -2.63
C LEU A 173 2.41 -15.00 -3.02
N PHE A 174 1.34 -15.65 -2.57
CA PHE A 174 -0.02 -15.33 -2.98
C PHE A 174 -0.91 -15.16 -1.76
N VAL A 175 -1.93 -14.33 -1.92
CA VAL A 175 -3.07 -14.20 -1.02
C VAL A 175 -4.35 -14.27 -1.83
N ASP A 176 -5.49 -14.55 -1.19
CA ASP A 176 -6.78 -14.35 -1.83
C ASP A 176 -7.12 -12.84 -1.94
N ARG A 177 -8.23 -12.53 -2.60
CA ARG A 177 -8.61 -11.15 -2.92
C ARG A 177 -9.14 -10.34 -1.74
N GLN A 178 -9.47 -10.98 -0.61
CA GLN A 178 -10.15 -10.38 0.53
C GLN A 178 -9.25 -10.29 1.77
N THR A 179 -8.15 -11.03 1.81
CA THR A 179 -7.20 -11.00 2.92
C THR A 179 -6.46 -9.66 3.00
N GLY A 180 -6.56 -9.03 4.18
CA GLY A 180 -5.66 -7.97 4.63
C GLY A 180 -4.73 -8.47 5.74
N ASN A 181 -3.56 -7.84 5.87
CA ASN A 181 -2.62 -8.09 6.98
C ASN A 181 -1.92 -6.78 7.36
N ILE A 182 -1.37 -6.71 8.58
CA ILE A 182 -0.65 -5.54 9.11
C ILE A 182 0.59 -5.17 8.28
N ASN A 183 1.10 -6.10 7.46
CA ASN A 183 2.25 -5.92 6.59
C ASN A 183 1.90 -6.09 5.10
N ILE A 184 0.62 -5.97 4.71
CA ILE A 184 0.17 -5.97 3.31
C ILE A 184 -0.48 -4.63 3.01
N GLY A 185 0.09 -3.91 2.04
CA GLY A 185 -0.41 -2.67 1.47
C GLY A 185 -0.41 -2.74 -0.05
N PHE A 186 -0.38 -1.57 -0.70
CA PHE A 186 -0.29 -1.50 -2.15
C PHE A 186 0.28 -0.17 -2.66
N SER A 187 0.80 -0.24 -3.87
CA SER A 187 1.37 0.87 -4.62
C SER A 187 0.65 1.02 -5.95
N VAL A 188 0.63 2.24 -6.46
CA VAL A 188 -0.08 2.59 -7.70
C VAL A 188 0.86 3.19 -8.72
N ILE A 189 0.57 2.95 -10.00
CA ILE A 189 1.26 3.60 -11.11
C ILE A 189 0.52 4.90 -11.45
N VAL A 190 1.27 6.01 -11.46
CA VAL A 190 0.77 7.29 -11.94
C VAL A 190 0.73 7.29 -13.47
N LYS A 191 -0.47 7.50 -14.02
CA LYS A 191 -0.74 7.52 -15.47
C LYS A 191 -0.51 8.88 -16.08
#